data_AF-A0A6D2IHI9-F1
#
_entry.id   AF-A0A6D2IHI9-F1
#
_cell.length_a   1.000
_cell.length_b   1.000
_cell.length_c   1.000
_cell.angle_alpha   90.00
_cell.angle_beta   90.00
_cell.angle_gamma   90.00
#
_symmetry.space_group_name_H-M   'P 1'
#
loop_
_entity.id
_entity.type
_entity.pdbx_description
1 polymer ?
#
loop_
_entity_poly.entity_id
_entity_poly.type
_entity_poly.pdbx_seq_one_letter_code
_entity_poly.pdbx_strand_id
1 'polypeptide(L)'
;MDEEHEKKTGEIQRSTHDDDGSQDSKLDHIPVDLTLEVLSKHDATSLVRYNCVSKIWSYLTTLPSFINSFGSRVDKEQEEKTGEIKMATHDDDDERSQHFQLDYLPFDLTLEILSRLPAKSLVRYRCVSKNWSSLTTLPSFIDLFGSRSSARQPRLLLSFVLEERKRFVFSFPQHHNPDGSCPPLYSYQITDPCLNEKYKREHECFNRTSTISESVHGLILLNGNKIWNPSLRRFFTLPDPKDYVPGNVYMWYLGYDPLEDKHKVLSVLRDKHFEPPQVLTLGAQESWRITESYPMHYPSGGDGRCINGVVYYAASVVIGNKTFSKYLTSFDVKSEKFNPPVKFPKTCSWSGTMSSYDGKLALVNSTTPFGDVDLYILKDETGDEWTHKRYHVDCHSEWTSRMHFWGITDNDELIFAPTGWWYELFYILYFDPRRHITRPAWFDGGTMVKELRRSYILSKRRINSIGVFPNHIESLLSL
;
A
#
# COMPACT_ATOMS: atom_id res chain seq x y z
N MET A 1 58.10 41.65 6.18
CA MET A 1 59.26 41.45 5.31
C MET A 1 59.22 40.00 4.89
N ASP A 2 58.55 39.80 3.76
CA ASP A 2 59.10 39.16 2.56
C ASP A 2 59.69 37.75 2.76
N GLU A 3 59.39 36.74 1.96
CA GLU A 3 58.98 36.76 0.56
C GLU A 3 58.57 35.34 0.16
N GLU A 4 57.71 35.26 -0.86
CA GLU A 4 57.44 34.08 -1.67
C GLU A 4 58.73 33.48 -2.26
N HIS A 5 58.71 32.18 -2.58
CA HIS A 5 59.19 31.79 -3.91
C HIS A 5 58.54 30.51 -4.44
N GLU A 6 57.77 30.72 -5.49
CA GLU A 6 57.19 29.81 -6.45
C GLU A 6 58.23 29.36 -7.51
N LYS A 7 58.10 28.13 -8.05
CA LYS A 7 58.49 27.62 -9.40
C LYS A 7 59.06 26.18 -9.35
N LYS A 8 58.97 25.32 -10.36
CA LYS A 8 58.09 25.07 -11.52
C LYS A 8 58.64 23.78 -12.16
N THR A 9 57.75 22.91 -12.64
CA THR A 9 57.83 22.07 -13.88
C THR A 9 59.03 21.16 -14.19
N GLY A 10 58.73 19.93 -14.64
CA GLY A 10 59.64 19.15 -15.50
C GLY A 10 59.25 17.68 -15.68
N GLU A 11 58.53 17.36 -16.77
CA GLU A 11 58.35 16.00 -17.32
C GLU A 11 59.66 15.46 -17.94
N ILE A 12 59.80 14.12 -18.07
CA ILE A 12 60.03 13.37 -19.33
C ILE A 12 60.55 11.93 -19.06
N GLN A 13 59.71 10.96 -19.47
CA GLN A 13 59.92 9.70 -20.24
C GLN A 13 61.08 8.72 -19.98
N ARG A 14 60.70 7.43 -19.86
CA ARG A 14 61.20 6.23 -20.60
C ARG A 14 60.00 5.26 -20.75
N SER A 15 59.41 4.98 -21.93
CA SER A 15 59.81 4.06 -23.03
C SER A 15 60.33 2.69 -22.52
N THR A 16 59.84 1.49 -22.89
CA THR A 16 59.08 0.99 -24.06
C THR A 16 58.76 -0.50 -23.85
N HIS A 17 57.63 -0.95 -24.43
CA HIS A 17 57.29 -2.26 -25.04
C HIS A 17 57.18 -3.53 -24.16
N ASP A 18 55.98 -4.12 -24.03
CA ASP A 18 55.22 -5.04 -24.94
C ASP A 18 55.63 -6.51 -24.63
N ASP A 19 54.79 -7.54 -24.53
CA ASP A 19 53.39 -7.70 -24.92
C ASP A 19 52.79 -8.96 -24.25
N ASP A 20 51.45 -9.03 -24.33
CA ASP A 20 50.58 -10.20 -24.49
C ASP A 20 49.99 -10.98 -23.28
N GLY A 21 48.65 -11.03 -23.25
CA GLY A 21 47.90 -11.99 -22.43
C GLY A 21 46.52 -11.56 -21.92
N SER A 22 45.49 -11.83 -22.73
CA SER A 22 44.09 -12.08 -22.33
C SER A 22 43.07 -10.91 -22.38
N GLN A 23 42.27 -10.98 -23.44
CA GLN A 23 40.89 -10.56 -23.67
C GLN A 23 40.14 -9.86 -22.52
N ASP A 24 39.95 -8.54 -22.69
CA ASP A 24 38.94 -7.75 -21.99
C ASP A 24 37.81 -7.36 -22.95
N SER A 25 36.58 -7.63 -22.51
CA SER A 25 35.32 -7.29 -23.17
C SER A 25 35.04 -5.79 -23.06
N LYS A 26 35.22 -5.04 -24.15
CA LYS A 26 34.56 -3.74 -24.35
C LYS A 26 33.19 -3.97 -25.00
N LEU A 27 32.12 -3.69 -24.25
CA LEU A 27 30.81 -3.38 -24.82
C LEU A 27 30.40 -2.02 -24.26
N ASP A 28 30.72 -1.02 -25.05
CA ASP A 28 30.24 0.34 -24.91
C ASP A 28 28.71 0.40 -24.99
N HIS A 29 28.19 1.35 -24.24
CA HIS A 29 26.85 1.89 -24.22
C HIS A 29 26.05 1.81 -25.54
N ILE A 30 24.85 1.21 -25.47
CA ILE A 30 23.77 1.46 -26.42
C ILE A 30 22.59 2.07 -25.63
N PRO A 31 22.16 3.31 -25.90
CA PRO A 31 20.92 3.86 -25.39
C PRO A 31 19.76 3.31 -26.24
N VAL A 32 18.83 2.58 -25.62
CA VAL A 32 17.58 2.19 -26.30
C VAL A 32 16.61 3.35 -26.21
N ASP A 33 16.72 4.26 -27.18
CA ASP A 33 15.67 5.20 -27.53
C ASP A 33 14.73 4.46 -28.50
N LEU A 34 13.48 4.24 -28.09
CA LEU A 34 12.45 3.64 -28.94
C LEU A 34 11.54 4.76 -29.47
N THR A 35 11.99 5.39 -30.55
CA THR A 35 11.13 6.17 -31.44
C THR A 35 10.15 5.23 -32.14
N LEU A 36 8.87 5.37 -31.80
CA LEU A 36 7.76 4.75 -32.52
C LEU A 36 7.51 5.54 -33.80
N GLU A 37 8.11 5.13 -34.92
CA GLU A 37 7.67 5.57 -36.25
C GLU A 37 6.54 4.67 -36.78
N VAL A 38 5.48 5.36 -37.21
CA VAL A 38 4.24 4.98 -37.90
C VAL A 38 4.16 3.52 -38.40
N LEU A 39 3.48 2.68 -37.62
CA LEU A 39 2.86 1.45 -38.12
C LEU A 39 1.33 1.61 -38.18
N SER A 40 0.71 1.02 -39.21
CA SER A 40 -0.73 1.05 -39.41
C SER A 40 -1.47 0.57 -38.15
N LYS A 41 -2.63 1.19 -37.84
CA LYS A 41 -3.42 0.92 -36.61
C LYS A 41 -3.74 -0.56 -36.38
N HIS A 42 -3.73 -1.40 -37.42
CA HIS A 42 -4.06 -2.82 -37.30
C HIS A 42 -2.86 -3.68 -36.86
N ASP A 43 -1.64 -3.38 -37.33
CA ASP A 43 -0.44 -4.19 -37.07
C ASP A 43 0.20 -3.90 -35.70
N ALA A 44 0.17 -2.64 -35.26
CA ALA A 44 0.67 -2.27 -33.93
C ALA A 44 -0.13 -2.96 -32.80
N THR A 45 -1.43 -3.16 -33.01
CA THR A 45 -2.30 -3.84 -32.03
C THR A 45 -1.99 -5.34 -31.95
N SER A 46 -1.70 -5.98 -33.08
CA SER A 46 -1.33 -7.40 -33.17
C SER A 46 0.05 -7.68 -32.58
N LEU A 47 1.04 -6.81 -32.84
CA LEU A 47 2.40 -6.97 -32.30
C LEU A 47 2.46 -6.72 -30.79
N VAL A 48 1.70 -5.75 -30.27
CA VAL A 48 1.58 -5.51 -28.82
C VAL A 48 0.84 -6.66 -28.14
N ARG A 49 -0.22 -7.20 -28.76
CA ARG A 49 -0.89 -8.42 -28.27
C ARG A 49 0.04 -9.62 -28.26
N TYR A 50 0.80 -9.85 -29.32
CA TYR A 50 1.77 -10.94 -29.40
C TYR A 50 2.85 -10.83 -28.34
N ASN A 51 3.42 -9.63 -28.12
CA ASN A 51 4.41 -9.39 -27.08
C ASN A 51 3.83 -9.53 -25.65
N CYS A 52 2.57 -9.15 -25.44
CA CYS A 52 1.89 -9.37 -24.16
C CYS A 52 1.57 -10.85 -23.91
N VAL A 53 1.08 -11.57 -24.92
CA VAL A 53 0.83 -13.02 -24.84
C VAL A 53 2.14 -13.78 -24.65
N SER A 54 3.22 -13.38 -25.33
CA SER A 54 4.57 -13.95 -25.16
C SER A 54 5.14 -13.70 -23.76
N LYS A 55 4.96 -12.50 -23.19
CA LYS A 55 5.35 -12.21 -21.80
C LYS A 55 4.50 -12.96 -20.77
N ILE A 56 3.21 -13.13 -21.04
CA ILE A 56 2.33 -13.97 -20.21
C ILE A 56 2.76 -15.44 -20.33
N TRP A 57 3.04 -15.92 -21.53
CA TRP A 57 3.52 -17.29 -21.78
C TRP A 57 4.86 -17.55 -21.08
N SER A 58 5.81 -16.62 -21.17
CA SER A 58 7.08 -16.67 -20.43
C SER A 58 6.89 -16.61 -18.91
N TYR A 59 5.86 -15.92 -18.41
CA TYR A 59 5.53 -15.93 -16.98
C TYR A 59 4.87 -17.25 -16.57
N LEU A 60 3.95 -17.79 -17.38
CA LEU A 60 3.27 -19.06 -17.18
C LEU A 60 4.25 -20.24 -17.12
N THR A 61 5.27 -20.25 -17.99
CA THR A 61 6.30 -21.32 -18.01
C THR A 61 7.24 -21.27 -16.81
N THR A 62 7.20 -20.23 -15.98
CA THR A 62 7.97 -20.13 -14.72
C THR A 62 7.18 -20.50 -13.47
N LEU A 63 5.88 -20.78 -13.59
CA LEU A 63 5.03 -21.19 -12.46
C LEU A 63 4.99 -22.73 -12.34
N PRO A 64 5.49 -23.35 -11.25
CA PRO A 64 5.49 -24.81 -11.07
C PRO A 64 4.09 -25.45 -11.12
N SER A 65 3.06 -24.69 -10.73
CA SER A 65 1.65 -25.12 -10.76
C SER A 65 1.07 -25.15 -12.18
N PHE A 66 1.60 -24.35 -13.11
CA PHE A 66 1.19 -24.37 -14.52
C PHE A 66 1.78 -25.60 -15.22
N ILE A 67 3.06 -25.89 -14.98
CA ILE A 67 3.76 -27.07 -15.53
C ILE A 67 3.06 -28.37 -15.12
N ASN A 68 2.70 -28.52 -13.84
CA ASN A 68 2.07 -29.73 -13.33
C ASN A 68 0.60 -29.92 -13.78
N SER A 69 -0.13 -28.83 -14.06
CA SER A 69 -1.53 -28.87 -14.51
C SER A 69 -1.64 -29.10 -16.02
N PHE A 70 -0.78 -28.43 -16.81
CA PHE A 70 -0.80 -28.50 -18.28
C PHE A 70 -0.27 -29.84 -18.80
N GLY A 71 0.77 -30.43 -18.17
CA GLY A 71 1.28 -31.76 -18.54
C GLY A 71 0.20 -32.84 -18.45
N SER A 72 -0.60 -32.84 -17.38
CA SER A 72 -1.63 -33.86 -17.16
C SER A 72 -2.83 -33.82 -18.11
N ARG A 73 -3.05 -32.69 -18.81
CA ARG A 73 -4.18 -32.49 -19.72
C ARG A 73 -3.82 -32.71 -21.18
N VAL A 74 -2.58 -32.41 -21.57
CA VAL A 74 -2.09 -32.64 -22.94
C VAL A 74 -1.89 -34.14 -23.22
N ASP A 75 -1.47 -34.91 -22.21
CA ASP A 75 -1.32 -36.37 -22.35
C ASP A 75 -2.68 -37.08 -22.58
N LYS A 76 -3.77 -36.56 -21.98
CA LYS A 76 -5.13 -37.10 -22.17
C LYS A 76 -5.73 -36.81 -23.55
N GLU A 77 -5.44 -35.66 -24.15
CA GLU A 77 -5.92 -35.31 -25.50
C GLU A 77 -5.10 -35.98 -26.62
N GLN A 78 -3.84 -36.36 -26.36
CA GLN A 78 -3.01 -37.08 -27.33
C GLN A 78 -3.29 -38.59 -27.38
N GLU A 79 -3.68 -39.23 -26.28
CA GLU A 79 -4.11 -40.63 -26.26
C GLU A 79 -5.46 -40.86 -26.97
N GLU A 80 -6.40 -39.90 -26.89
CA GLU A 80 -7.68 -40.01 -27.63
C GLU A 80 -7.52 -39.85 -29.15
N LYS A 81 -6.55 -39.04 -29.61
CA LYS A 81 -6.33 -38.81 -31.05
C LYS A 81 -5.43 -39.83 -31.75
N THR A 82 -4.64 -40.60 -31.01
CA THR A 82 -3.78 -41.66 -31.60
C THR A 82 -4.55 -42.96 -31.87
N GLY A 83 -5.77 -43.13 -31.32
CA GLY A 83 -6.64 -44.27 -31.60
C GLY A 83 -7.39 -44.24 -32.94
N GLU A 84 -7.53 -43.08 -33.57
CA GLU A 84 -8.36 -42.92 -34.79
C GLU A 84 -7.57 -42.82 -36.10
N ILE A 85 -6.24 -42.79 -36.08
CA ILE A 85 -5.41 -42.67 -37.29
C ILE A 85 -4.79 -44.02 -37.66
N LYS A 86 -5.64 -44.98 -38.02
CA LYS A 86 -5.27 -46.16 -38.84
C LYS A 86 -6.43 -46.57 -39.73
N MET A 87 -6.72 -45.77 -40.76
CA MET A 87 -7.18 -46.20 -42.09
C MET A 87 -7.69 -44.99 -42.87
N ALA A 88 -6.87 -44.48 -43.78
CA ALA A 88 -7.26 -44.01 -45.11
C ALA A 88 -6.00 -43.49 -45.80
N THR A 89 -5.63 -44.17 -46.87
CA THR A 89 -4.49 -43.91 -47.74
C THR A 89 -4.83 -42.87 -48.83
N HIS A 90 -3.77 -42.18 -49.25
CA HIS A 90 -3.48 -41.65 -50.59
C HIS A 90 -4.03 -40.30 -51.07
N ASP A 91 -3.03 -39.50 -51.46
CA ASP A 91 -2.89 -38.58 -52.60
C ASP A 91 -3.24 -37.08 -52.48
N ASP A 92 -2.12 -36.33 -52.54
CA ASP A 92 -1.79 -35.12 -53.30
C ASP A 92 -2.37 -33.75 -52.94
N ASP A 93 -1.41 -32.91 -52.56
CA ASP A 93 -1.24 -31.49 -52.86
C ASP A 93 -2.43 -30.55 -52.65
N ASP A 94 -2.42 -29.88 -51.50
CA ASP A 94 -2.62 -28.43 -51.49
C ASP A 94 -1.92 -27.80 -50.27
N GLU A 95 -0.96 -26.92 -50.55
CA GLU A 95 -0.31 -26.01 -49.61
C GLU A 95 -1.37 -25.11 -48.96
N ARG A 96 -2.01 -25.58 -47.89
CA ARG A 96 -2.82 -24.74 -47.02
C ARG A 96 -2.08 -24.53 -45.72
N SER A 97 -1.47 -23.35 -45.63
CA SER A 97 -1.00 -22.67 -44.43
C SER A 97 -1.50 -23.33 -43.15
N GLN A 98 -0.61 -24.04 -42.47
CA GLN A 98 -0.74 -24.30 -41.04
C GLN A 98 -0.60 -22.96 -40.31
N HIS A 99 -1.60 -22.10 -40.46
CA HIS A 99 -1.93 -21.12 -39.45
C HIS A 99 -2.26 -21.98 -38.23
N PHE A 100 -1.27 -22.19 -37.36
CA PHE A 100 -1.52 -22.57 -35.99
C PHE A 100 -2.51 -21.53 -35.47
N GLN A 101 -3.78 -21.92 -35.46
CA GLN A 101 -4.85 -21.22 -34.79
C GLN A 101 -4.39 -21.24 -33.33
N LEU A 102 -3.73 -20.17 -32.92
CA LEU A 102 -3.32 -19.96 -31.54
C LEU A 102 -4.62 -19.64 -30.81
N ASP A 103 -5.40 -20.70 -30.61
CA ASP A 103 -6.77 -20.67 -30.16
C ASP A 103 -6.82 -19.90 -28.85
N TYR A 104 -7.70 -18.92 -28.83
CA TYR A 104 -7.87 -17.98 -27.73
C TYR A 104 -7.90 -18.74 -26.40
N LEU A 105 -6.99 -18.37 -25.49
CA LEU A 105 -6.95 -18.92 -24.15
C LEU A 105 -8.38 -18.86 -23.55
N PRO A 106 -8.92 -19.99 -23.04
CA PRO A 106 -10.24 -20.03 -22.42
C PRO A 106 -10.47 -18.90 -21.42
N PHE A 107 -11.70 -18.43 -21.32
CA PHE A 107 -12.10 -17.30 -20.48
C PHE A 107 -11.65 -17.48 -19.02
N ASP A 108 -11.91 -18.65 -18.44
CA ASP A 108 -11.57 -18.96 -17.05
C ASP A 108 -10.06 -18.97 -16.81
N LEU A 109 -9.28 -19.51 -17.76
CA LEU A 109 -7.82 -19.49 -17.69
C LEU A 109 -7.29 -18.06 -17.82
N THR A 110 -7.92 -17.22 -18.64
CA THR A 110 -7.56 -15.80 -18.74
C THR A 110 -7.80 -15.08 -17.40
N LEU A 111 -8.96 -15.30 -16.76
CA LEU A 111 -9.25 -14.75 -15.43
C LEU A 111 -8.23 -15.21 -14.39
N GLU A 112 -7.93 -16.51 -14.38
CA GLU A 112 -6.98 -17.12 -13.44
C GLU A 112 -5.57 -16.51 -13.58
N ILE A 113 -5.11 -16.30 -14.81
CA ILE A 113 -3.82 -15.68 -15.07
C ILE A 113 -3.82 -14.21 -14.69
N LEU A 114 -4.81 -13.45 -15.17
CA LEU A 114 -4.87 -12.01 -14.92
C LEU A 114 -4.99 -11.74 -13.42
N SER A 115 -5.80 -12.50 -12.69
CA SER A 115 -5.97 -12.32 -11.24
C SER A 115 -4.68 -12.58 -10.44
N ARG A 116 -3.71 -13.31 -11.02
CA ARG A 116 -2.38 -13.57 -10.43
C ARG A 116 -1.38 -12.43 -10.65
N LEU A 117 -1.62 -11.53 -11.60
CA LEU A 117 -0.71 -10.43 -11.93
C LEU A 117 -0.84 -9.26 -10.93
N PRO A 118 0.22 -8.47 -10.69
CA PRO A 118 0.12 -7.26 -9.87
C PRO A 118 -0.85 -6.22 -10.46
N ALA A 119 -1.49 -5.41 -9.61
CA ALA A 119 -2.45 -4.39 -10.05
C ALA A 119 -1.87 -3.42 -11.09
N LYS A 120 -0.60 -3.02 -10.93
CA LYS A 120 0.12 -2.16 -11.88
C LYS A 120 0.21 -2.78 -13.29
N SER A 121 0.34 -4.09 -13.39
CA SER A 121 0.38 -4.78 -14.68
C SER A 121 -1.02 -4.83 -15.29
N LEU A 122 -2.03 -5.15 -14.48
CA LEU A 122 -3.42 -5.19 -14.94
C LEU A 122 -3.89 -3.84 -15.48
N VAL A 123 -3.62 -2.75 -14.78
CA VAL A 123 -3.96 -1.39 -15.26
C VAL A 123 -3.31 -1.09 -16.61
N ARG A 124 -2.06 -1.52 -16.85
CA ARG A 124 -1.40 -1.35 -18.15
C ARG A 124 -2.03 -2.23 -19.24
N TYR A 125 -2.43 -3.45 -18.89
CA TYR A 125 -3.03 -4.41 -19.82
C TYR A 125 -4.44 -4.02 -20.27
N ARG A 126 -5.15 -3.17 -19.50
CA ARG A 126 -6.41 -2.55 -19.96
C ARG A 126 -6.25 -1.79 -21.28
N CYS A 127 -5.07 -1.21 -21.53
CA CYS A 127 -4.79 -0.47 -22.77
C CYS A 127 -4.46 -1.37 -23.98
N VAL A 128 -4.16 -2.66 -23.75
CA VAL A 128 -3.70 -3.59 -24.79
C VAL A 128 -4.88 -4.33 -25.46
N SER A 129 -5.95 -4.59 -24.71
CA SER A 129 -7.09 -5.36 -25.18
C SER A 129 -8.38 -4.85 -24.56
N LYS A 130 -9.38 -4.56 -25.39
CA LYS A 130 -10.74 -4.24 -24.92
C LYS A 130 -11.32 -5.37 -24.07
N ASN A 131 -11.09 -6.63 -24.45
CA ASN A 131 -11.55 -7.78 -23.68
C ASN A 131 -10.89 -7.81 -22.30
N TRP A 132 -9.57 -7.61 -22.20
CA TRP A 132 -8.89 -7.57 -20.90
C TRP A 132 -9.29 -6.35 -20.06
N SER A 133 -9.55 -5.21 -20.72
CA SER A 133 -10.11 -4.04 -20.05
C SER A 133 -11.45 -4.39 -19.39
N SER A 134 -12.40 -4.89 -20.17
CA SER A 134 -13.72 -5.29 -19.67
C SER A 134 -13.61 -6.35 -18.58
N LEU A 135 -12.79 -7.38 -18.77
CA LEU A 135 -12.57 -8.46 -17.81
C LEU A 135 -12.06 -7.94 -16.47
N THR A 136 -11.02 -7.12 -16.49
CA THR A 136 -10.40 -6.60 -15.26
C THR A 136 -11.21 -5.51 -14.56
N THR A 137 -12.36 -5.14 -15.12
CA THR A 137 -13.34 -4.22 -14.52
C THR A 137 -14.63 -4.91 -14.08
N LEU A 138 -14.79 -6.21 -14.35
CA LEU A 138 -15.93 -6.97 -13.84
C LEU A 138 -15.86 -7.06 -12.31
N PRO A 139 -16.99 -6.86 -11.60
CA PRO A 139 -17.04 -7.02 -10.14
C PRO A 139 -16.46 -8.37 -9.67
N SER A 140 -16.89 -9.47 -10.30
CA SER A 140 -16.38 -10.82 -9.97
C SER A 140 -14.87 -10.98 -10.11
N PHE A 141 -14.24 -10.27 -11.06
CA PHE A 141 -12.78 -10.27 -11.19
C PHE A 141 -12.12 -9.43 -10.10
N ILE A 142 -12.71 -8.28 -9.75
CA ILE A 142 -12.22 -7.41 -8.68
C ILE A 142 -12.25 -8.16 -7.34
N ASP A 143 -13.34 -8.87 -7.05
CA ASP A 143 -13.51 -9.68 -5.83
C ASP A 143 -12.49 -10.84 -5.79
N LEU A 144 -12.32 -11.55 -6.92
CA LEU A 144 -11.32 -12.61 -7.06
C LEU A 144 -9.90 -12.06 -6.86
N PHE A 145 -9.61 -10.90 -7.45
CA PHE A 145 -8.32 -10.23 -7.29
C PHE A 145 -8.10 -9.81 -5.84
N GLY A 146 -9.10 -9.22 -5.18
CA GLY A 146 -9.06 -8.80 -3.78
C GLY A 146 -8.78 -9.96 -2.82
N SER A 147 -9.49 -11.07 -3.01
CA SER A 147 -9.29 -12.33 -2.26
C SER A 147 -7.85 -12.84 -2.42
N ARG A 148 -7.34 -12.87 -3.64
CA ARG A 148 -5.94 -13.28 -3.92
C ARG A 148 -4.94 -12.28 -3.37
N SER A 149 -5.22 -10.99 -3.46
CA SER A 149 -4.37 -9.92 -2.94
C SER A 149 -4.22 -10.02 -1.42
N SER A 150 -5.31 -10.34 -0.73
CA SER A 150 -5.35 -10.57 0.72
C SER A 150 -4.60 -11.84 1.14
N ALA A 151 -4.62 -12.88 0.30
CA ALA A 151 -3.87 -14.12 0.54
C ALA A 151 -2.38 -14.04 0.15
N ARG A 152 -1.97 -13.01 -0.60
CA ARG A 152 -0.55 -12.73 -0.89
C ARG A 152 0.10 -12.11 0.33
N GLN A 153 1.43 -12.14 0.35
CA GLN A 153 2.17 -11.41 1.37
C GLN A 153 1.89 -9.91 1.29
N PRO A 154 1.65 -9.26 2.45
CA PRO A 154 1.41 -7.83 2.48
C PRO A 154 2.65 -7.05 2.10
N ARG A 155 2.39 -5.78 1.79
CA ARG A 155 3.41 -4.83 1.39
C ARG A 155 3.49 -3.72 2.42
N LEU A 156 4.70 -3.22 2.60
CA LEU A 156 4.93 -1.95 3.28
C LEU A 156 4.80 -0.85 2.23
N LEU A 157 3.84 0.06 2.43
CA LEU A 157 3.70 1.25 1.60
C LEU A 157 4.29 2.45 2.35
N LEU A 158 5.23 3.13 1.72
CA LEU A 158 5.79 4.40 2.20
C LEU A 158 5.31 5.53 1.31
N SER A 159 4.87 6.62 1.94
CA SER A 159 4.42 7.81 1.24
C SER A 159 5.04 9.08 1.82
N PHE A 160 5.46 9.97 0.94
CA PHE A 160 6.05 11.26 1.29
C PHE A 160 5.35 12.36 0.53
N VAL A 161 5.00 13.45 1.20
CA VAL A 161 4.39 14.61 0.55
C VAL A 161 5.30 15.82 0.71
N LEU A 162 5.74 16.39 -0.42
CA LEU A 162 6.52 17.62 -0.46
C LEU A 162 5.62 18.86 -0.57
N GLU A 163 6.16 20.04 -0.23
CA GLU A 163 5.48 21.34 -0.33
C GLU A 163 4.80 21.61 -1.68
N GLU A 164 5.33 21.06 -2.78
CA GLU A 164 4.76 21.21 -4.14
C GLU A 164 3.53 20.34 -4.42
N ARG A 165 2.84 19.82 -3.39
CA ARG A 165 1.72 18.87 -3.55
C ARG A 165 2.10 17.62 -4.33
N LYS A 166 3.36 17.19 -4.26
CA LYS A 166 3.82 15.95 -4.89
C LYS A 166 3.90 14.87 -3.83
N ARG A 167 3.12 13.82 -4.03
CA ARG A 167 3.16 12.59 -3.23
C ARG A 167 4.03 11.56 -3.94
N PHE A 168 5.06 11.13 -3.25
CA PHE A 168 5.92 10.03 -3.66
C PHE A 168 5.53 8.79 -2.91
N VAL A 169 5.49 7.67 -3.61
CA VAL A 169 4.98 6.41 -3.08
C VAL A 169 5.94 5.29 -3.45
N PHE A 170 6.26 4.47 -2.46
CA PHE A 170 7.14 3.32 -2.57
C PHE A 170 6.46 2.11 -1.96
N SER A 171 6.51 0.97 -2.64
CA SER A 171 6.00 -0.29 -2.11
C SER A 171 7.13 -1.30 -1.99
N PHE A 172 7.29 -1.87 -0.81
CA PHE A 172 8.31 -2.87 -0.50
C PHE A 172 7.66 -4.19 -0.05
N PRO A 173 8.30 -5.34 -0.29
CA PRO A 173 7.94 -6.57 0.41
C PRO A 173 8.09 -6.34 1.93
N GLN A 174 7.06 -6.63 2.72
CA GLN A 174 7.09 -6.35 4.16
C GLN A 174 8.03 -7.31 4.92
N HIS A 175 7.97 -8.60 4.62
CA HIS A 175 8.67 -9.66 5.37
C HIS A 175 9.97 -10.13 4.72
N HIS A 176 10.15 -9.90 3.42
CA HIS A 176 11.33 -10.34 2.67
C HIS A 176 12.41 -9.25 2.54
N ASN A 177 12.44 -8.28 3.45
CA ASN A 177 13.44 -7.21 3.44
C ASN A 177 14.16 -7.12 4.80
N PRO A 178 14.93 -8.17 5.19
CA PRO A 178 15.52 -8.25 6.53
C PRO A 178 16.59 -7.17 6.79
N ASP A 179 17.26 -6.68 5.74
CA ASP A 179 18.37 -5.73 5.77
C ASP A 179 18.06 -4.39 5.09
N GLY A 180 16.86 -4.22 4.52
CA GLY A 180 16.51 -2.99 3.81
C GLY A 180 17.14 -2.84 2.42
N SER A 181 17.89 -3.83 1.94
CA SER A 181 18.60 -3.73 0.66
C SER A 181 17.67 -3.95 -0.54
N CYS A 182 16.45 -4.46 -0.33
CA CYS A 182 15.56 -4.77 -1.42
C CYS A 182 15.03 -3.51 -2.10
N PRO A 183 15.14 -3.39 -3.44
CA PRO A 183 14.55 -2.28 -4.16
C PRO A 183 13.01 -2.31 -4.04
N PRO A 184 12.34 -1.16 -4.20
CA PRO A 184 10.88 -1.12 -4.17
C PRO A 184 10.30 -1.94 -5.33
N LEU A 185 9.25 -2.72 -5.06
CA LEU A 185 8.44 -3.43 -6.07
C LEU A 185 7.91 -2.47 -7.13
N TYR A 186 7.50 -1.29 -6.67
CA TYR A 186 7.25 -0.15 -7.53
C TYR A 186 7.43 1.13 -6.75
N SER A 187 7.69 2.19 -7.50
CA SER A 187 7.60 3.56 -7.03
C SER A 187 6.89 4.42 -8.07
N TYR A 188 6.28 5.51 -7.61
CA TYR A 188 5.71 6.54 -8.47
C TYR A 188 5.52 7.86 -7.73
N GLN A 189 5.35 8.93 -8.52
CA GLN A 189 4.93 10.24 -8.05
C GLN A 189 3.50 10.51 -8.54
N ILE A 190 2.70 11.18 -7.72
CA ILE A 190 1.37 11.68 -8.08
C ILE A 190 1.13 13.05 -7.44
N THR A 191 0.32 13.89 -8.07
CA THR A 191 -0.14 15.13 -7.47
C THR A 191 -1.13 14.82 -6.34
N ASP A 192 -0.85 15.33 -5.15
CA ASP A 192 -1.67 15.19 -3.96
C ASP A 192 -2.80 16.24 -3.96
N PRO A 193 -4.07 15.83 -4.11
CA PRO A 193 -5.20 16.76 -4.13
C PRO A 193 -5.57 17.28 -2.73
N CYS A 194 -5.00 16.76 -1.64
CA CYS A 194 -5.34 17.11 -0.26
C CYS A 194 -4.71 18.44 0.20
N LEU A 195 -3.68 18.94 -0.48
CA LEU A 195 -2.91 20.14 -0.08
C LEU A 195 -3.41 21.45 -0.73
N ASN A 196 -4.72 21.67 -0.80
CA ASN A 196 -5.28 22.95 -1.26
C ASN A 196 -5.18 24.03 -0.16
N GLU A 197 -4.88 25.28 -0.54
CA GLU A 197 -4.74 26.42 0.39
C GLU A 197 -5.98 26.68 1.26
N LYS A 198 -7.17 26.31 0.77
CA LYS A 198 -8.43 26.46 1.51
C LYS A 198 -8.46 25.62 2.79
N TYR A 199 -7.80 24.45 2.80
CA TYR A 199 -7.77 23.52 3.93
C TYR A 199 -6.80 23.94 5.05
N LYS A 200 -5.81 24.79 4.74
CA LYS A 200 -4.84 25.30 5.73
C LYS A 200 -5.49 26.25 6.75
N ARG A 201 -6.56 26.97 6.38
CA ARG A 201 -7.15 28.03 7.22
C ARG A 201 -8.22 27.53 8.20
N GLU A 202 -8.81 26.35 7.97
CA GLU A 202 -9.96 25.88 8.76
C GLU A 202 -9.60 24.74 9.74
N HIS A 203 -8.44 24.08 9.57
CA HIS A 203 -8.09 22.88 10.34
C HIS A 203 -6.64 22.86 10.85
N GLU A 204 -6.17 23.98 11.40
CA GLU A 204 -4.82 24.14 12.00
C GLU A 204 -4.52 23.20 13.19
N CYS A 205 -5.48 22.37 13.63
CA CYS A 205 -5.30 21.50 14.80
C CYS A 205 -4.64 20.14 14.53
N PHE A 206 -4.37 19.73 13.28
CA PHE A 206 -3.73 18.44 12.97
C PHE A 206 -2.43 18.60 12.18
N ASN A 207 -1.43 19.21 12.81
CA ASN A 207 -0.05 19.05 12.40
C ASN A 207 0.44 17.66 12.81
N ARG A 208 0.46 16.68 11.89
CA ARG A 208 1.56 15.67 11.81
C ARG A 208 1.49 14.71 10.61
N THR A 209 0.34 14.45 9.99
CA THR A 209 0.25 13.54 8.83
C THR A 209 -0.87 13.97 7.89
N SER A 210 -0.67 13.83 6.57
CA SER A 210 -1.72 14.03 5.54
C SER A 210 -2.74 12.89 5.49
N THR A 211 -2.70 11.98 6.47
CA THR A 211 -3.39 10.69 6.44
C THR A 211 -4.13 10.47 7.76
N ILE A 212 -5.39 10.03 7.67
CA ILE A 212 -6.27 9.80 8.82
C ILE A 212 -6.27 8.32 9.22
N SER A 213 -6.19 7.38 8.27
CA SER A 213 -6.29 5.94 8.58
C SER A 213 -5.08 5.12 8.16
N GLU A 214 -5.05 3.87 8.64
CA GLU A 214 -4.23 2.81 8.05
C GLU A 214 -4.72 2.39 6.65
N SER A 215 -4.04 1.41 6.04
CA SER A 215 -4.58 0.75 4.85
C SER A 215 -5.68 -0.23 5.26
N VAL A 216 -6.91 0.06 4.87
CA VAL A 216 -8.08 -0.79 5.11
C VAL A 216 -8.43 -1.50 3.80
N HIS A 217 -8.04 -2.77 3.70
CA HIS A 217 -8.26 -3.61 2.51
C HIS A 217 -7.86 -2.92 1.18
N GLY A 218 -6.65 -2.35 1.19
CA GLY A 218 -6.03 -1.67 0.03
C GLY A 218 -6.44 -0.21 -0.20
N LEU A 219 -7.34 0.35 0.61
CA LEU A 219 -7.71 1.77 0.57
C LEU A 219 -7.21 2.53 1.79
N ILE A 220 -6.97 3.83 1.64
CA ILE A 220 -6.46 4.70 2.72
C ILE A 220 -7.30 5.97 2.78
N LEU A 221 -7.79 6.35 3.96
CA LEU A 221 -8.48 7.62 4.18
C LEU A 221 -7.46 8.73 4.48
N LEU A 222 -7.49 9.78 3.67
CA LEU A 222 -6.64 10.96 3.77
C LEU A 222 -7.40 12.17 4.33
N ASN A 223 -6.65 13.14 4.85
CA ASN A 223 -7.19 14.46 5.16
C ASN A 223 -7.86 15.08 3.93
N GLY A 224 -8.89 15.91 4.13
CA GLY A 224 -9.65 16.44 3.00
C GLY A 224 -10.82 15.57 2.57
N ASN A 225 -11.23 14.60 3.39
CA ASN A 225 -12.31 13.65 3.11
C ASN A 225 -12.09 12.91 1.79
N LYS A 226 -10.87 12.40 1.59
CA LYS A 226 -10.50 11.68 0.35
C LYS A 226 -10.10 10.25 0.64
N ILE A 227 -10.61 9.33 -0.17
CA ILE A 227 -10.13 7.95 -0.21
C ILE A 227 -9.05 7.85 -1.27
N TRP A 228 -7.91 7.29 -0.90
CA TRP A 228 -6.80 7.02 -1.80
C TRP A 228 -6.72 5.52 -2.07
N ASN A 229 -6.72 5.16 -3.36
CA ASN A 229 -6.34 3.84 -3.84
C ASN A 229 -4.90 3.93 -4.41
N PRO A 230 -3.88 3.44 -3.68
CA PRO A 230 -2.49 3.44 -4.15
C PRO A 230 -2.26 2.56 -5.39
N SER A 231 -2.98 1.44 -5.51
CA SER A 231 -2.82 0.49 -6.62
C SER A 231 -3.27 1.08 -7.95
N LEU A 232 -4.40 1.78 -7.96
CA LEU A 232 -4.93 2.47 -9.13
C LEU A 232 -4.37 3.88 -9.29
N ARG A 233 -3.67 4.40 -8.27
CA ARG A 233 -3.15 5.78 -8.22
C ARG A 233 -4.27 6.81 -8.39
N ARG A 234 -5.41 6.55 -7.75
CA ARG A 234 -6.60 7.39 -7.83
C ARG A 234 -7.01 7.90 -6.46
N PHE A 235 -7.58 9.10 -6.45
CA PHE A 235 -8.20 9.70 -5.28
C PHE A 235 -9.68 9.87 -5.56
N PHE A 236 -10.48 9.54 -4.58
CA PHE A 236 -11.91 9.72 -4.58
C PHE A 236 -12.26 10.75 -3.49
N THR A 237 -13.06 11.75 -3.84
CA THR A 237 -13.50 12.76 -2.86
C THR A 237 -14.86 12.33 -2.35
N LEU A 238 -14.96 12.13 -1.05
CA LEU A 238 -16.22 11.73 -0.43
C LEU A 238 -17.23 12.88 -0.55
N PRO A 239 -18.51 12.59 -0.84
CA PRO A 239 -19.57 13.59 -0.77
C PRO A 239 -19.73 14.08 0.68
N ASP A 240 -20.22 15.30 0.84
CA ASP A 240 -20.52 15.83 2.16
C ASP A 240 -21.68 15.04 2.82
N PRO A 241 -21.64 14.81 4.15
CA PRO A 241 -22.76 14.24 4.89
C PRO A 241 -24.06 15.02 4.70
N LYS A 242 -25.21 14.38 4.98
CA LYS A 242 -26.48 15.11 5.04
C LYS A 242 -26.39 16.17 6.12
N ASP A 243 -26.96 17.35 5.85
CA ASP A 243 -26.95 18.50 6.76
C ASP A 243 -25.55 19.01 7.11
N TYR A 244 -24.56 18.77 6.23
CA TYR A 244 -23.20 19.26 6.42
C TYR A 244 -23.16 20.79 6.56
N VAL A 245 -22.72 21.23 7.74
CA VAL A 245 -22.48 22.65 8.03
C VAL A 245 -20.99 22.96 7.82
N PRO A 246 -20.64 23.86 6.88
CA PRO A 246 -19.26 24.33 6.71
C PRO A 246 -18.71 24.97 7.99
N GLY A 247 -17.47 24.63 8.35
CA GLY A 247 -16.81 25.11 9.58
C GLY A 247 -16.93 24.17 10.77
N ASN A 248 -17.88 23.23 10.75
CA ASN A 248 -17.91 22.14 11.72
C ASN A 248 -16.78 21.14 11.48
N VAL A 249 -16.25 20.55 12.55
CA VAL A 249 -15.20 19.53 12.47
C VAL A 249 -15.86 18.15 12.50
N TYR A 250 -15.68 17.36 11.44
CA TYR A 250 -16.16 15.98 11.38
C TYR A 250 -14.96 15.04 11.47
N MET A 251 -15.11 13.94 12.21
CA MET A 251 -14.16 12.83 12.20
C MET A 251 -14.69 11.72 11.30
N TRP A 252 -13.77 11.14 10.52
CA TRP A 252 -14.09 10.18 9.48
C TRP A 252 -13.30 8.90 9.72
N TYR A 253 -13.96 7.76 9.60
CA TYR A 253 -13.36 6.47 9.87
C TYR A 253 -13.68 5.48 8.75
N LEU A 254 -12.63 4.91 8.16
CA LEU A 254 -12.75 3.91 7.11
C LEU A 254 -12.85 2.51 7.72
N GLY A 255 -13.89 1.77 7.35
CA GLY A 255 -14.12 0.38 7.72
C GLY A 255 -14.29 -0.51 6.49
N TYR A 256 -14.13 -1.81 6.69
CA TYR A 256 -14.33 -2.83 5.66
C TYR A 256 -15.08 -4.01 6.26
N ASP A 257 -16.19 -4.38 5.63
CA ASP A 257 -16.96 -5.57 5.96
C ASP A 257 -16.40 -6.78 5.17
N PRO A 258 -15.74 -7.74 5.84
CA PRO A 258 -15.17 -8.91 5.17
C PRO A 258 -16.22 -9.92 4.69
N LEU A 259 -17.48 -9.81 5.13
CA LEU A 259 -18.54 -10.73 4.73
C LEU A 259 -19.28 -10.25 3.48
N GLU A 260 -19.49 -8.94 3.34
CA GLU A 260 -20.09 -8.33 2.15
C GLU A 260 -19.07 -7.81 1.14
N ASP A 261 -17.77 -7.87 1.46
CA ASP A 261 -16.67 -7.32 0.66
C ASP A 261 -16.86 -5.83 0.32
N LYS A 262 -17.22 -5.04 1.33
CA LYS A 262 -17.59 -3.62 1.15
C LYS A 262 -16.88 -2.71 2.11
N HIS A 263 -16.32 -1.63 1.56
CA HIS A 263 -15.86 -0.50 2.34
C HIS A 263 -17.02 0.41 2.74
N LYS A 264 -17.00 0.85 4.00
CA LYS A 264 -17.91 1.89 4.49
C LYS A 264 -17.12 2.96 5.23
N VAL A 265 -17.63 4.18 5.20
CA VAL A 265 -17.06 5.32 5.91
C VAL A 265 -18.06 5.83 6.92
N LEU A 266 -17.64 5.89 8.18
CA LEU A 266 -18.39 6.49 9.28
C LEU A 266 -17.96 7.95 9.42
N SER A 267 -18.94 8.86 9.47
CA SER A 267 -18.74 10.28 9.76
C SER A 267 -19.43 10.63 11.07
N VAL A 268 -18.69 11.30 11.96
CA VAL A 268 -19.16 11.70 13.29
C VAL A 268 -18.78 13.16 13.53
N LEU A 269 -19.76 13.98 13.89
CA LEU A 269 -19.51 15.39 14.25
C LEU A 269 -18.66 15.47 15.52
N ARG A 270 -17.59 16.27 15.48
CA ARG A 270 -16.72 16.59 16.62
C ARG A 270 -17.20 17.89 17.27
N ASP A 271 -18.41 17.86 17.80
CA ASP A 271 -19.01 18.97 18.53
C ASP A 271 -19.65 18.45 19.83
N LYS A 272 -19.83 19.34 20.81
CA LYS A 272 -20.71 19.16 21.96
C LYS A 272 -22.18 19.11 21.54
N HIS A 273 -22.52 19.68 20.39
CA HIS A 273 -23.85 19.58 19.79
C HIS A 273 -23.97 18.22 19.10
N PHE A 274 -24.90 17.40 19.59
CA PHE A 274 -24.99 16.01 19.17
C PHE A 274 -25.78 15.89 17.87
N GLU A 275 -25.11 15.40 16.85
CA GLU A 275 -25.73 14.98 15.60
C GLU A 275 -25.60 13.46 15.42
N PRO A 276 -26.59 12.81 14.79
CA PRO A 276 -26.51 11.39 14.49
C PRO A 276 -25.29 11.05 13.61
N PRO A 277 -24.49 10.03 13.95
CA PRO A 277 -23.47 9.51 13.07
C PRO A 277 -24.06 9.05 11.74
N GLN A 278 -23.34 9.32 10.66
CA GLN A 278 -23.75 8.96 9.31
C GLN A 278 -22.77 7.97 8.70
N VAL A 279 -23.27 7.06 7.88
CA VAL A 279 -22.47 6.06 7.18
C VAL A 279 -22.69 6.13 5.67
N LEU A 280 -21.60 5.95 4.93
CA LEU A 280 -21.56 5.86 3.47
C LEU A 280 -20.94 4.53 3.06
N THR A 281 -21.54 3.83 2.11
CA THR A 281 -20.91 2.65 1.49
C THR A 281 -20.22 3.09 0.20
N LEU A 282 -18.97 2.66 -0.02
CA LEU A 282 -18.21 3.04 -1.20
C LEU A 282 -18.55 2.13 -2.40
N GLY A 283 -18.61 2.67 -3.61
CA GLY A 283 -18.76 1.91 -4.86
C GLY A 283 -20.19 1.53 -5.28
N ALA A 284 -21.20 1.75 -4.44
CA ALA A 284 -22.62 1.62 -4.77
C ALA A 284 -23.39 2.85 -4.27
N GLN A 285 -24.45 3.27 -4.98
CA GLN A 285 -25.36 4.40 -4.66
C GLN A 285 -24.96 5.19 -3.40
N GLU A 286 -24.03 6.10 -3.60
CA GLU A 286 -23.21 6.72 -2.57
C GLU A 286 -23.99 7.82 -1.84
N SER A 287 -24.95 7.40 -1.01
CA SER A 287 -25.72 8.30 -0.18
C SER A 287 -25.44 8.05 1.30
N TRP A 288 -25.23 9.15 2.02
CA TRP A 288 -25.15 9.12 3.47
C TRP A 288 -26.48 8.72 4.08
N ARG A 289 -26.43 7.87 5.10
CA ARG A 289 -27.59 7.50 5.91
C ARG A 289 -27.25 7.59 7.39
N ILE A 290 -28.27 7.95 8.17
CA ILE A 290 -28.17 8.07 9.62
C ILE A 290 -28.18 6.67 10.24
N THR A 291 -27.33 6.46 11.24
CA THR A 291 -27.33 5.24 12.05
C THR A 291 -28.50 5.23 13.05
N GLU A 292 -29.20 4.11 13.19
CA GLU A 292 -30.45 4.03 13.99
C GLU A 292 -30.22 4.10 15.51
N SER A 293 -29.09 3.57 15.98
CA SER A 293 -28.76 3.48 17.41
C SER A 293 -27.30 3.80 17.63
N TYR A 294 -27.03 4.88 18.37
CA TYR A 294 -25.67 5.35 18.65
C TYR A 294 -25.57 5.90 20.08
N PRO A 295 -24.43 5.70 20.76
CA PRO A 295 -24.18 6.35 22.03
C PRO A 295 -24.01 7.85 21.83
N MET A 296 -24.52 8.66 22.74
CA MET A 296 -24.32 10.11 22.75
C MET A 296 -22.85 10.40 23.11
N HIS A 297 -22.04 10.72 22.11
CA HIS A 297 -20.59 10.88 22.27
C HIS A 297 -19.99 11.81 21.25
N TYR A 298 -18.83 12.36 21.58
CA TYR A 298 -18.03 13.10 20.62
C TYR A 298 -16.67 12.41 20.43
N PRO A 299 -16.17 12.30 19.19
CA PRO A 299 -14.86 11.73 18.94
C PRO A 299 -13.75 12.57 19.55
N SER A 300 -12.80 11.92 20.20
CA SER A 300 -11.69 12.58 20.90
C SER A 300 -10.32 12.26 20.30
N GLY A 301 -10.23 11.31 19.37
CA GLY A 301 -9.02 11.01 18.60
C GLY A 301 -8.86 9.52 18.25
N GLY A 302 -7.62 9.12 18.01
CA GLY A 302 -7.22 7.72 17.79
C GLY A 302 -7.18 7.27 16.33
N ASP A 303 -7.39 8.17 15.37
CA ASP A 303 -7.23 7.95 13.91
C ASP A 303 -8.10 6.84 13.28
N GLY A 304 -8.84 6.07 14.10
CA GLY A 304 -9.69 4.97 13.66
C GLY A 304 -8.88 3.75 13.24
N ARG A 305 -9.26 2.57 13.74
CA ARG A 305 -8.67 1.29 13.30
C ARG A 305 -9.75 0.29 12.93
N CYS A 306 -9.62 -0.32 11.76
CA CYS A 306 -10.57 -1.31 11.29
C CYS A 306 -9.98 -2.70 11.48
N ILE A 307 -10.52 -3.45 12.44
CA ILE A 307 -10.04 -4.78 12.81
C ILE A 307 -11.22 -5.74 12.71
N ASN A 308 -11.11 -6.77 11.85
CA ASN A 308 -12.11 -7.81 11.67
C ASN A 308 -13.55 -7.30 11.46
N GLY A 309 -13.73 -6.26 10.64
CA GLY A 309 -15.06 -5.69 10.37
C GLY A 309 -15.57 -4.71 11.43
N VAL A 310 -14.75 -4.35 12.41
CA VAL A 310 -15.11 -3.40 13.47
C VAL A 310 -14.16 -2.21 13.46
N VAL A 311 -14.73 -1.00 13.42
CA VAL A 311 -13.99 0.25 13.49
C VAL A 311 -13.91 0.72 14.95
N TYR A 312 -12.69 0.88 15.46
CA TYR A 312 -12.39 1.32 16.82
C TYR A 312 -11.84 2.75 16.82
N TYR A 313 -12.36 3.60 17.71
CA TYR A 313 -11.84 4.95 17.90
C TYR A 313 -12.10 5.49 19.30
N ALA A 314 -11.36 6.53 19.70
CA ALA A 314 -11.50 7.11 21.03
C ALA A 314 -12.63 8.14 21.05
N ALA A 315 -13.52 8.01 22.02
CA ALA A 315 -14.68 8.86 22.22
C ALA A 315 -14.68 9.45 23.63
N SER A 316 -15.53 10.44 23.83
CA SER A 316 -15.77 11.01 25.15
C SER A 316 -17.24 11.34 25.34
N VAL A 317 -17.69 11.22 26.58
CA VAL A 317 -19.04 11.61 27.01
C VAL A 317 -18.94 12.74 28.04
N VAL A 318 -19.86 13.68 27.95
CA VAL A 318 -19.98 14.78 28.90
C VAL A 318 -20.75 14.29 30.12
N ILE A 319 -20.10 14.29 31.29
CA ILE A 319 -20.71 13.96 32.58
C ILE A 319 -20.86 15.26 33.38
N GLY A 320 -22.10 15.73 33.53
CA GLY A 320 -22.42 17.01 34.16
C GLY A 320 -21.90 18.20 33.35
N ASN A 321 -21.52 19.29 34.02
CA ASN A 321 -21.20 20.54 33.32
C ASN A 321 -19.74 20.68 32.84
N LYS A 322 -18.79 19.81 33.25
CA LYS A 322 -17.35 20.00 32.94
C LYS A 322 -16.49 18.72 32.88
N THR A 323 -17.02 17.54 33.17
CA THR A 323 -16.18 16.33 33.27
C THR A 323 -16.33 15.49 32.00
N PHE A 324 -15.23 15.17 31.35
CA PHE A 324 -15.22 14.28 30.20
C PHE A 324 -14.67 12.92 30.61
N SER A 325 -15.47 11.87 30.40
CA SER A 325 -14.96 10.50 30.51
C SER A 325 -14.57 10.01 29.13
N LYS A 326 -13.29 9.62 28.98
CA LYS A 326 -12.77 9.00 27.77
C LYS A 326 -13.06 7.50 27.78
N TYR A 327 -13.48 6.98 26.64
CA TYR A 327 -13.67 5.55 26.43
C TYR A 327 -13.39 5.19 24.98
N LEU A 328 -13.31 3.90 24.72
CA LEU A 328 -13.15 3.35 23.40
C LEU A 328 -14.54 3.00 22.84
N THR A 329 -14.86 3.58 21.68
CA THR A 329 -16.05 3.23 20.91
C THR A 329 -15.66 2.20 19.86
N SER A 330 -16.60 1.30 19.55
CA SER A 330 -16.50 0.45 18.37
C SER A 330 -17.79 0.42 17.56
N PHE A 331 -17.64 0.33 16.24
CA PHE A 331 -18.72 0.35 15.26
C PHE A 331 -18.57 -0.87 14.35
N ASP A 332 -19.58 -1.74 14.36
CA ASP A 332 -19.64 -2.91 13.49
C ASP A 332 -20.04 -2.48 12.08
N VAL A 333 -19.13 -2.69 11.12
CA VAL A 333 -19.27 -2.17 9.75
C VAL A 333 -20.42 -2.85 9.03
N LYS A 334 -20.66 -4.13 9.27
CA LYS A 334 -21.70 -4.90 8.59
C LYS A 334 -23.09 -4.46 9.03
N SER A 335 -23.35 -4.56 10.34
CA SER A 335 -24.63 -4.28 10.96
C SER A 335 -24.90 -2.78 11.12
N GLU A 336 -23.88 -1.94 10.96
CA GLU A 336 -23.94 -0.48 11.11
C GLU A 336 -24.40 -0.04 12.50
N LYS A 337 -23.96 -0.80 13.51
CA LYS A 337 -24.34 -0.60 14.91
C LYS A 337 -23.11 -0.34 15.78
N PHE A 338 -23.31 0.51 16.77
CA PHE A 338 -22.34 0.72 17.83
C PHE A 338 -22.42 -0.39 18.85
N ASN A 339 -21.26 -0.94 19.21
CA ASN A 339 -21.16 -1.88 20.32
C ASN A 339 -21.08 -1.11 21.65
N PRO A 340 -21.26 -1.80 22.79
CA PRO A 340 -21.08 -1.20 24.11
C PRO A 340 -19.70 -0.51 24.25
N PRO A 341 -19.66 0.69 24.87
CA PRO A 341 -18.42 1.39 25.18
C PRO A 341 -17.46 0.55 26.01
N VAL A 342 -16.18 0.56 25.64
CA VAL A 342 -15.11 -0.12 26.36
C VAL A 342 -14.29 0.88 27.19
N LYS A 343 -14.06 0.58 28.46
CA LYS A 343 -13.22 1.44 29.31
C LYS A 343 -11.74 1.24 28.98
N PHE A 344 -10.98 2.34 28.98
CA PHE A 344 -9.53 2.27 28.89
C PHE A 344 -8.92 1.59 30.14
N PRO A 345 -7.77 0.91 30.00
CA PRO A 345 -7.02 0.42 31.15
C PRO A 345 -6.69 1.57 32.11
N LYS A 346 -6.87 1.38 33.42
CA LYS A 346 -6.63 2.43 34.45
C LYS A 346 -5.19 2.99 34.43
N THR A 347 -4.22 2.16 34.05
CA THR A 347 -2.80 2.51 33.96
C THR A 347 -2.41 3.13 32.61
N CYS A 348 -3.33 3.17 31.65
CA CYS A 348 -3.11 3.75 30.33
C CYS A 348 -3.46 5.24 30.36
N SER A 349 -2.44 6.09 30.40
CA SER A 349 -2.59 7.51 30.11
C SER A 349 -2.85 7.67 28.62
N TRP A 350 -4.12 7.73 28.18
CA TRP A 350 -4.44 7.70 26.75
C TRP A 350 -3.88 8.91 25.97
N SER A 351 -2.68 8.71 25.42
CA SER A 351 -2.00 9.46 24.35
C SER A 351 -1.42 8.51 23.28
N GLY A 352 -1.82 7.24 23.32
CA GLY A 352 -1.25 6.15 22.51
C GLY A 352 -1.94 5.93 21.17
N THR A 353 -1.38 5.03 20.37
CA THR A 353 -1.87 4.63 19.04
C THR A 353 -2.62 3.30 19.11
N MET A 354 -3.73 3.16 18.39
CA MET A 354 -4.41 1.86 18.22
C MET A 354 -3.77 1.05 17.09
N SER A 355 -3.73 -0.26 17.20
CA SER A 355 -3.31 -1.18 16.13
C SER A 355 -3.90 -2.57 16.35
N SER A 356 -3.83 -3.43 15.33
CA SER A 356 -4.12 -4.86 15.47
C SER A 356 -2.87 -5.60 15.98
N TYR A 357 -3.03 -6.44 16.99
CA TYR A 357 -2.01 -7.36 17.48
C TYR A 357 -2.67 -8.70 17.76
N ASP A 358 -2.16 -9.79 17.15
CA ASP A 358 -2.75 -11.12 17.24
C ASP A 358 -4.26 -11.14 16.86
N GLY A 359 -4.61 -10.34 15.84
CA GLY A 359 -5.99 -10.17 15.37
C GLY A 359 -6.93 -9.42 16.31
N LYS A 360 -6.42 -8.89 17.45
CA LYS A 360 -7.20 -8.15 18.45
C LYS A 360 -6.81 -6.69 18.49
N LEU A 361 -7.70 -5.87 19.04
CA LEU A 361 -7.37 -4.47 19.28
C LEU A 361 -6.27 -4.36 20.35
N ALA A 362 -5.24 -3.59 20.03
CA ALA A 362 -4.20 -3.22 20.96
C ALA A 362 -3.98 -1.71 21.03
N LEU A 363 -3.66 -1.24 22.23
CA LEU A 363 -3.31 0.13 22.56
C LEU A 363 -1.81 0.21 22.84
N VAL A 364 -1.11 1.10 22.15
CA VAL A 364 0.34 1.30 22.28
C VAL A 364 0.60 2.65 22.93
N ASN A 365 1.04 2.66 24.19
CA ASN A 365 1.15 3.89 24.98
C ASN A 365 2.45 4.67 24.73
N SER A 366 3.56 3.97 24.47
CA SER A 366 4.84 4.60 24.16
C SER A 366 4.99 4.77 22.66
N THR A 367 5.00 6.02 22.20
CA THR A 367 5.15 6.33 20.78
C THR A 367 6.60 6.47 20.35
N THR A 368 7.58 6.45 21.27
CA THR A 368 9.01 6.49 20.93
C THR A 368 9.66 5.13 21.25
N PRO A 369 10.60 4.61 20.45
CA PRO A 369 11.24 3.32 20.71
C PRO A 369 12.20 3.34 21.90
N PHE A 370 12.26 4.43 22.68
CA PHE A 370 13.08 4.53 23.87
C PHE A 370 12.30 4.07 25.10
N GLY A 371 12.86 3.10 25.81
CA GLY A 371 12.31 2.56 27.04
C GLY A 371 11.27 1.49 26.80
N ASP A 372 10.27 1.48 27.67
CA ASP A 372 9.26 0.42 27.71
C ASP A 372 8.09 0.74 26.77
N VAL A 373 7.86 -0.15 25.81
CA VAL A 373 6.66 -0.15 24.98
C VAL A 373 5.58 -0.94 25.72
N ASP A 374 4.61 -0.20 26.24
CA ASP A 374 3.41 -0.76 26.87
C ASP A 374 2.35 -1.04 25.81
N LEU A 375 1.98 -2.32 25.71
CA LEU A 375 0.93 -2.83 24.85
C LEU A 375 -0.23 -3.33 25.72
N TYR A 376 -1.43 -2.77 25.52
CA TYR A 376 -2.65 -3.26 26.16
C TYR A 376 -3.54 -3.92 25.10
N ILE A 377 -3.79 -5.22 25.23
CA ILE A 377 -4.55 -6.03 24.27
C ILE A 377 -5.93 -6.31 24.83
N LEU A 378 -6.98 -6.00 24.07
CA LEU A 378 -8.37 -6.22 24.48
C LEU A 378 -8.66 -7.72 24.56
N LYS A 379 -9.32 -8.18 25.63
CA LYS A 379 -9.80 -9.56 25.76
C LYS A 379 -11.21 -9.72 25.16
N ASP A 380 -11.46 -10.88 24.55
CA ASP A 380 -12.68 -11.13 23.77
C ASP A 380 -13.95 -11.37 24.62
N GLU A 381 -13.81 -11.71 25.91
CA GLU A 381 -14.92 -12.29 26.69
C GLU A 381 -15.91 -11.25 27.22
N THR A 382 -15.51 -9.99 27.42
CA THR A 382 -16.37 -8.94 28.00
C THR A 382 -16.14 -7.54 27.43
N GLY A 383 -15.07 -7.33 26.65
CA GLY A 383 -14.67 -6.00 26.17
C GLY A 383 -14.18 -5.06 27.27
N ASP A 384 -14.16 -5.45 28.55
CA ASP A 384 -13.76 -4.59 29.67
C ASP A 384 -12.41 -4.98 30.30
N GLU A 385 -11.82 -6.09 29.86
CA GLU A 385 -10.54 -6.57 30.36
C GLU A 385 -9.40 -6.42 29.34
N TRP A 386 -8.24 -6.05 29.86
CA TRP A 386 -7.04 -5.79 29.07
C TRP A 386 -5.88 -6.65 29.55
N THR A 387 -5.15 -7.23 28.61
CA THR A 387 -3.85 -7.86 28.88
C THR A 387 -2.76 -6.82 28.68
N HIS A 388 -2.01 -6.52 29.73
CA HIS A 388 -0.87 -5.60 29.66
C HIS A 388 0.42 -6.39 29.41
N LYS A 389 1.14 -6.02 28.36
CA LYS A 389 2.49 -6.50 28.06
C LYS A 389 3.43 -5.31 27.98
N ARG A 390 4.62 -5.46 28.55
CA ARG A 390 5.66 -4.45 28.54
C ARG A 390 6.89 -5.02 27.86
N TYR A 391 7.37 -4.33 26.84
CA TYR A 391 8.56 -4.73 26.10
C TYR A 391 9.62 -3.65 26.20
N HIS A 392 10.83 -4.03 26.59
CA HIS A 392 11.98 -3.16 26.48
C HIS A 392 12.52 -3.25 25.05
N VAL A 393 12.63 -2.11 24.37
CA VAL A 393 13.18 -2.05 23.01
C VAL A 393 14.61 -1.52 23.07
N ASP A 394 15.58 -2.44 22.94
CA ASP A 394 16.99 -2.08 22.84
C ASP A 394 17.27 -1.47 21.46
N CYS A 395 17.57 -0.16 21.44
CA CYS A 395 17.87 0.58 20.23
C CYS A 395 19.14 1.43 20.40
N HIS A 396 20.05 1.37 19.43
CA HIS A 396 21.30 2.15 19.44
C HIS A 396 21.03 3.65 19.55
N SER A 397 21.80 4.33 20.41
CA SER A 397 21.54 5.70 20.92
C SER A 397 21.38 6.79 19.85
N GLU A 398 22.03 6.68 18.69
CA GLU A 398 21.99 7.71 17.63
C GLU A 398 20.63 7.81 16.91
N TRP A 399 19.78 6.78 17.01
CA TRP A 399 18.52 6.64 16.26
C TRP A 399 17.27 7.04 17.09
N THR A 400 17.47 7.35 18.37
CA THR A 400 16.46 7.19 19.44
C THR A 400 15.46 8.33 19.62
N SER A 401 15.84 9.59 19.33
CA SER A 401 15.02 10.75 19.71
C SER A 401 13.95 11.16 18.70
N ARG A 402 13.86 10.51 17.53
CA ARG A 402 13.05 10.97 16.39
C ARG A 402 12.17 9.93 15.73
N MET A 403 12.21 8.69 16.19
CA MET A 403 11.35 7.62 15.67
C MET A 403 10.04 7.57 16.43
N HIS A 404 8.96 7.31 15.69
CA HIS A 404 7.65 7.10 16.27
C HIS A 404 7.05 5.76 15.87
N PHE A 405 6.17 5.21 16.69
CA PHE A 405 5.39 4.02 16.36
C PHE A 405 4.39 4.32 15.22
N TRP A 406 4.36 3.46 14.20
CA TRP A 406 3.47 3.60 13.03
C TRP A 406 2.45 2.47 12.87
N GLY A 407 2.67 1.32 13.49
CA GLY A 407 1.76 0.19 13.42
C GLY A 407 2.45 -1.13 13.73
N ILE A 408 1.69 -2.20 13.54
CA ILE A 408 2.11 -3.59 13.77
C ILE A 408 1.89 -4.37 12.48
N THR A 409 2.86 -5.21 12.12
CA THR A 409 2.73 -6.11 10.96
C THR A 409 1.75 -7.25 11.27
N ASP A 410 1.25 -7.92 10.24
CA ASP A 410 0.55 -9.20 10.32
C ASP A 410 1.35 -10.32 11.02
N ASN A 411 2.67 -10.18 11.15
CA ASN A 411 3.55 -11.06 11.94
C ASN A 411 3.81 -10.53 13.36
N ASP A 412 3.04 -9.55 13.82
CA ASP A 412 3.14 -8.92 15.14
C ASP A 412 4.45 -8.15 15.42
N GLU A 413 5.22 -7.78 14.40
CA GLU A 413 6.38 -6.91 14.55
C GLU A 413 5.92 -5.46 14.69
N LEU A 414 6.46 -4.74 15.68
CA LEU A 414 6.20 -3.31 15.86
C LEU A 414 7.07 -2.51 14.90
N ILE A 415 6.47 -1.53 14.24
CA ILE A 415 7.13 -0.65 13.28
C ILE A 415 7.34 0.72 13.89
N PHE A 416 8.59 1.16 13.90
CA PHE A 416 8.97 2.52 14.23
C PHE A 416 9.63 3.20 13.02
N ALA A 417 9.28 4.46 12.76
CA ALA A 417 9.85 5.23 11.67
C ALA A 417 9.89 6.73 12.03
N PRO A 418 10.80 7.51 11.43
CA PRO A 418 10.88 8.96 11.66
C PRO A 418 9.60 9.68 11.24
N THR A 419 9.22 10.72 11.99
CA THR A 419 8.13 11.65 11.60
C THR A 419 8.56 12.73 10.61
N GLY A 420 9.86 12.82 10.31
CA GLY A 420 10.43 13.76 9.36
C GLY A 420 11.76 13.24 8.82
N TRP A 421 12.24 13.87 7.74
CA TRP A 421 13.52 13.49 7.12
C TRP A 421 14.62 14.39 7.67
N TRP A 422 15.21 13.95 8.77
CA TRP A 422 16.22 14.71 9.49
C TRP A 422 17.65 14.26 9.18
N TYR A 423 17.81 13.15 8.45
CA TYR A 423 19.08 12.51 8.11
C TYR A 423 19.11 12.12 6.64
N GLU A 424 20.29 11.73 6.14
CA GLU A 424 20.53 11.33 4.76
C GLU A 424 19.79 10.05 4.31
N LEU A 425 19.16 9.33 5.24
CA LEU A 425 18.52 8.03 5.06
C LEU A 425 17.14 7.99 5.73
N PHE A 426 16.14 7.40 5.06
CA PHE A 426 14.88 7.00 5.70
C PHE A 426 14.99 5.51 6.06
N TYR A 427 14.82 5.20 7.33
CA TYR A 427 14.93 3.84 7.84
C TYR A 427 13.72 3.51 8.72
N ILE A 428 13.40 2.23 8.81
CA ILE A 428 12.32 1.71 9.64
C ILE A 428 12.94 0.69 10.57
N LEU A 429 12.59 0.78 11.85
CA LEU A 429 12.97 -0.18 12.85
C LEU A 429 11.80 -1.15 13.04
N TYR A 430 12.05 -2.42 12.80
CA TYR A 430 11.14 -3.49 13.18
C TYR A 430 11.59 -4.05 14.52
N PHE A 431 10.65 -4.25 15.43
CA PHE A 431 10.88 -4.93 16.69
C PHE A 431 9.97 -6.15 16.76
N ASP A 432 10.59 -7.34 16.89
CA ASP A 432 9.88 -8.58 17.13
C ASP A 432 9.75 -8.81 18.65
N PRO A 433 8.55 -8.64 19.22
CA PRO A 433 8.34 -8.79 20.66
C PRO A 433 8.46 -10.23 21.14
N ARG A 434 8.36 -11.23 20.25
CA ARG A 434 8.45 -12.66 20.61
C ARG A 434 9.91 -13.10 20.71
N ARG A 435 10.75 -12.58 19.81
CA ARG A 435 12.19 -12.89 19.77
C ARG A 435 13.05 -11.90 20.55
N HIS A 436 12.48 -10.76 20.95
CA HIS A 436 13.22 -9.65 21.56
C HIS A 436 14.40 -9.16 20.68
N ILE A 437 14.18 -9.12 19.36
CA ILE A 437 15.18 -8.64 18.41
C ILE A 437 14.66 -7.40 17.70
N THR A 438 15.56 -6.44 17.51
CA THR A 438 15.34 -5.31 16.61
C THR A 438 16.08 -5.56 15.30
N ARG A 439 15.45 -5.19 14.18
CA ARG A 439 16.10 -5.17 12.87
C ARG A 439 15.83 -3.83 12.17
N PRO A 440 16.88 -3.06 11.83
CA PRO A 440 16.72 -1.87 11.02
C PRO A 440 16.61 -2.28 9.54
N ALA A 441 15.66 -1.67 8.83
CA ALA A 441 15.58 -1.73 7.38
C ALA A 441 15.85 -0.35 6.82
N TRP A 442 16.89 -0.28 6.00
CA TRP A 442 17.18 0.88 5.16
C TRP A 442 16.24 0.88 3.96
N PHE A 443 15.91 2.05 3.41
CA PHE A 443 15.15 2.10 2.17
C PHE A 443 15.89 3.00 1.19
N ASP A 444 16.82 2.41 0.42
CA ASP A 444 17.35 3.06 -0.80
C ASP A 444 16.27 2.93 -1.88
N GLY A 445 15.31 3.85 -1.91
CA GLY A 445 14.23 3.84 -2.92
C GLY A 445 14.72 4.25 -4.33
N GLY A 446 15.94 3.87 -4.67
CA GLY A 446 16.57 4.00 -5.98
C GLY A 446 16.71 5.45 -6.44
N THR A 447 16.72 5.65 -7.76
CA THR A 447 16.88 6.97 -8.38
C THR A 447 15.84 7.97 -7.89
N MET A 448 14.59 7.55 -7.65
CA MET A 448 13.53 8.46 -7.18
C MET A 448 13.74 8.94 -5.74
N VAL A 449 14.28 8.10 -4.83
CA VAL A 449 14.70 8.57 -3.49
C VAL A 449 15.93 9.46 -3.58
N LYS A 450 16.87 9.16 -4.48
CA LYS A 450 18.04 10.02 -4.73
C LYS A 450 17.63 11.38 -5.32
N GLU A 451 16.63 11.43 -6.19
CA GLU A 451 16.04 12.66 -6.72
C GLU A 451 15.26 13.43 -5.66
N LEU A 452 14.44 12.75 -4.87
CA LEU A 452 13.77 13.32 -3.70
C LEU A 452 14.79 13.94 -2.75
N ARG A 453 15.86 13.20 -2.43
CA ARG A 453 16.98 13.64 -1.60
C ARG A 453 17.68 14.85 -2.19
N ARG A 454 18.03 14.82 -3.48
CA ARG A 454 18.62 15.97 -4.19
C ARG A 454 17.70 17.19 -4.12
N SER A 455 16.40 17.00 -4.35
CA SER A 455 15.44 18.10 -4.25
C SER A 455 15.36 18.66 -2.82
N TYR A 456 15.29 17.81 -1.80
CA TYR A 456 15.23 18.22 -0.40
C TYR A 456 16.49 18.99 0.04
N ILE A 457 17.67 18.42 -0.23
CA ILE A 457 18.96 18.99 0.16
C ILE A 457 19.26 20.29 -0.60
N LEU A 458 19.05 20.32 -1.92
CA LEU A 458 19.43 21.47 -2.76
C LEU A 458 18.46 22.65 -2.63
N SER A 459 17.18 22.38 -2.37
CA SER A 459 16.15 23.44 -2.40
C SER A 459 15.51 23.74 -1.04
N LYS A 460 16.01 23.14 0.06
CA LYS A 460 15.45 23.27 1.42
C LYS A 460 13.93 23.03 1.50
N ARG A 461 13.35 22.31 0.52
CA ARG A 461 11.92 21.98 0.49
C ARG A 461 11.57 21.20 1.75
N ARG A 462 10.51 21.56 2.45
CA ARG A 462 10.09 20.77 3.62
C ARG A 462 9.25 19.57 3.17
N ILE A 463 9.43 18.45 3.87
CA ILE A 463 8.44 17.38 3.85
C ILE A 463 7.28 17.83 4.72
N ASN A 464 6.09 17.85 4.14
CA ASN A 464 4.87 18.20 4.85
C ASN A 464 4.30 17.01 5.62
N SER A 465 4.51 15.79 5.13
CA SER A 465 3.90 14.59 5.68
C SER A 465 4.67 13.33 5.25
N ILE A 466 4.75 12.38 6.18
CA ILE A 466 5.19 11.00 5.95
C ILE A 466 4.01 10.09 6.27
N GLY A 467 3.88 9.00 5.52
CA GLY A 467 2.94 7.92 5.80
C GLY A 467 3.64 6.57 5.71
N VAL A 468 3.47 5.73 6.73
CA VAL A 468 3.96 4.36 6.78
C VAL A 468 2.74 3.45 6.95
N PHE A 469 2.46 2.61 5.96
CA PHE A 469 1.29 1.73 5.95
C PHE A 469 1.77 0.28 5.87
N PRO A 470 1.88 -0.41 7.02
CA PRO A 470 2.04 -1.86 6.99
C PRO A 470 0.78 -2.55 6.49
N ASN A 471 0.92 -3.83 6.16
CA ASN A 471 -0.19 -4.71 5.81
C ASN A 471 -0.98 -4.25 4.57
N HIS A 472 -0.39 -3.41 3.71
CA HIS A 472 -1.05 -2.92 2.52
C HIS A 472 -1.18 -4.04 1.48
N ILE A 473 -2.40 -4.21 0.98
CA ILE A 473 -2.71 -5.12 -0.13
C ILE A 473 -3.11 -4.32 -1.36
N GLU A 474 -2.93 -4.89 -2.55
CA GLU A 474 -3.39 -4.24 -3.77
C GLU A 474 -4.91 -4.32 -3.89
N SER A 475 -5.53 -3.27 -4.45
CA SER A 475 -6.97 -3.23 -4.71
C SER A 475 -7.27 -2.67 -6.10
N LEU A 476 -8.15 -3.36 -6.83
CA LEU A 476 -8.69 -2.90 -8.12
C LEU A 476 -10.01 -2.16 -7.99
N LEU A 477 -10.49 -1.92 -6.77
CA LEU A 477 -11.72 -1.18 -6.54
C LEU A 477 -11.57 0.23 -7.10
N SER A 478 -12.38 0.55 -8.12
CA SER A 478 -12.51 1.89 -8.66
C SER A 478 -13.71 2.54 -8.00
N LEU A 479 -13.46 3.59 -7.23
CA LEU A 479 -14.47 4.49 -6.68
C LEU A 479 -14.75 5.63 -7.64
#